data_AF-A0A6V7TKC1-F1
#
_entry.id   AF-A0A6V7TKC1-F1
#
_cell.length_a   1.000
_cell.length_b   1.000
_cell.length_c   1.000
_cell.angle_alpha   90.00
_cell.angle_beta   90.00
_cell.angle_gamma   90.00
#
_symmetry.space_group_name_H-M   'P 1'
#
loop_
_entity.id
_entity.type
_entity.pdbx_description
1 polymer ?
#
loop_
_entity_poly.entity_id
_entity_poly.type
_entity_poly.pdbx_seq_one_letter_code
_entity_poly.pdbx_strand_id
1 'polypeptide(L)'
;MSEKESSISDFEFIQSIDATKIENNLDNLQIEHEELKNKYVLLEEKYLSLENKIKIMNEIGLKNKWENGMKTLRELVIECFVQNKNKFKYIAFDWFDVNCACCQYICINTHNPCGVCINGNGFVNLINDGNIKYFRGIVNKTACITAQNSFNKPKEYLTNYSLFYFEIKCKIEGENNFLVVGLQNALTKSSTRYNAREVKIKNGFEEFNLSTFSWNDGDIFGCGLVYPPKKNKLPYVFFTQNGKIIGKAILLNENGNSYIPYVHLQCCSLEINFGNDLKTKPFCYDISKNSVLKEFY
;
A
#
# COMPACT_ATOMS: atom_id res chain seq x y z
N MET A 1 -33.61 -16.75 127.00
CA MET A 1 -32.82 -15.94 126.04
C MET A 1 -31.98 -16.87 125.19
N SER A 2 -32.38 -17.13 123.95
CA SER A 2 -31.48 -17.24 122.80
C SER A 2 -32.32 -17.44 121.55
N GLU A 3 -32.34 -16.40 120.72
CA GLU A 3 -32.76 -16.38 119.32
C GLU A 3 -31.93 -17.34 118.46
N LYS A 4 -32.53 -17.77 117.34
CA LYS A 4 -31.91 -18.19 116.06
C LYS A 4 -33.08 -18.65 115.17
N GLU A 5 -33.89 -17.76 114.60
CA GLU A 5 -33.64 -16.95 113.39
C GLU A 5 -33.11 -17.74 112.18
N SER A 6 -34.06 -18.25 111.40
CA SER A 6 -34.26 -17.92 109.97
C SER A 6 -33.05 -17.40 109.19
N SER A 7 -32.45 -18.22 108.30
CA SER A 7 -31.54 -17.72 107.26
C SER A 7 -31.34 -18.67 106.06
N ILE A 8 -32.42 -19.23 105.49
CA ILE A 8 -32.29 -20.13 104.31
C ILE A 8 -32.96 -19.58 103.04
N SER A 9 -33.71 -18.47 103.05
CA SER A 9 -34.43 -18.02 101.84
C SER A 9 -33.66 -17.12 100.87
N ASP A 10 -32.52 -16.54 101.26
CA ASP A 10 -31.91 -15.45 100.47
C ASP A 10 -30.81 -15.92 99.50
N PHE A 11 -30.35 -17.17 99.63
CA PHE A 11 -29.26 -17.70 98.79
C PHE A 11 -29.76 -18.24 97.43
N GLU A 12 -30.98 -18.78 97.37
CA GLU A 12 -31.58 -19.27 96.12
C GLU A 12 -32.08 -18.12 95.21
N PHE A 13 -32.34 -16.94 95.78
CA PHE A 13 -32.84 -15.78 95.02
C PHE A 13 -31.72 -14.98 94.33
N ILE A 14 -30.50 -14.98 94.88
CA ILE A 14 -29.34 -14.30 94.27
C ILE A 14 -28.77 -15.09 93.08
N GLN A 15 -28.85 -16.43 93.09
CA GLN A 15 -28.39 -17.25 91.96
C GLN A 15 -29.33 -17.19 90.73
N SER A 16 -30.62 -16.89 90.90
CA SER A 16 -31.57 -16.86 89.78
C SER A 16 -31.53 -15.55 88.97
N ILE A 17 -31.16 -14.43 89.60
CA ILE A 17 -31.05 -13.11 88.96
C ILE A 17 -29.81 -13.02 88.06
N ASP A 18 -28.70 -13.67 88.42
CA ASP A 18 -27.49 -13.71 87.59
C ASP A 18 -27.67 -14.62 86.35
N ALA A 19 -28.41 -15.72 86.48
CA ALA A 19 -28.67 -16.64 85.37
C ALA A 19 -29.49 -15.98 84.24
N THR A 20 -30.55 -15.25 84.56
CA THR A 20 -31.41 -14.57 83.57
C THR A 20 -30.69 -13.44 82.85
N LYS A 21 -29.77 -12.73 83.51
CA LYS A 21 -28.95 -11.69 82.87
C LYS A 21 -27.92 -12.29 81.90
N ILE A 22 -27.39 -13.46 82.23
CA ILE A 22 -26.46 -14.20 81.36
C ILE A 22 -27.20 -14.74 80.13
N GLU A 23 -28.41 -15.30 80.28
CA GLU A 23 -29.23 -15.79 79.16
C GLU A 23 -29.57 -14.67 78.17
N ASN A 24 -30.06 -13.51 78.66
CA ASN A 24 -30.36 -12.37 77.80
C ASN A 24 -29.12 -11.86 77.03
N ASN A 25 -27.95 -11.87 77.66
CA ASN A 25 -26.70 -11.49 76.99
C ASN A 25 -26.30 -12.51 75.92
N LEU A 26 -26.54 -13.80 76.16
CA LEU A 26 -26.25 -14.87 75.21
C LEU A 26 -27.16 -14.77 73.97
N ASP A 27 -28.45 -14.51 74.17
CA ASP A 27 -29.41 -14.31 73.07
C ASP A 27 -29.04 -13.08 72.22
N ASN A 28 -28.68 -11.97 72.86
CA ASN A 28 -28.21 -10.77 72.15
C ASN A 28 -26.93 -11.05 71.34
N LEU A 29 -25.98 -11.80 71.89
CA LEU A 29 -24.76 -12.20 71.18
C LEU A 29 -25.05 -13.12 69.99
N GLN A 30 -26.04 -14.01 70.11
CA GLN A 30 -26.47 -14.86 68.98
C GLN A 30 -27.11 -14.03 67.87
N ILE A 31 -27.94 -13.05 68.22
CA ILE A 31 -28.53 -12.13 67.24
C ILE A 31 -27.44 -11.33 66.52
N GLU A 32 -26.50 -10.73 67.27
CA GLU A 32 -25.39 -9.98 66.70
C GLU A 32 -24.51 -10.84 65.79
N HIS A 33 -24.22 -12.09 66.20
CA HIS A 33 -23.46 -13.03 65.39
C HIS A 33 -24.15 -13.30 64.04
N GLU A 34 -25.46 -13.52 64.04
CA GLU A 34 -26.20 -13.85 62.83
C GLU A 34 -26.42 -12.64 61.93
N GLU A 35 -26.53 -11.44 62.50
CA GLU A 35 -26.44 -10.19 61.74
C GLU A 35 -25.06 -10.01 61.08
N LEU A 36 -23.97 -10.31 61.80
CA LEU A 36 -22.61 -10.22 61.26
C LEU A 36 -22.39 -11.20 60.12
N LYS A 37 -22.88 -12.43 60.27
CA LYS A 37 -22.81 -13.48 59.27
C LYS A 37 -23.56 -13.10 57.99
N ASN A 38 -24.76 -12.53 58.13
CA ASN A 38 -25.52 -12.02 56.99
C ASN A 38 -24.81 -10.85 56.29
N LYS A 39 -24.20 -9.93 57.04
CA LYS A 39 -23.37 -8.85 56.47
C LYS A 39 -22.16 -9.40 55.72
N TYR A 40 -21.54 -10.46 56.22
CA TYR A 40 -20.39 -11.11 55.57
C TYR A 40 -20.78 -11.74 54.23
N VAL A 41 -21.88 -12.51 54.18
CA VAL A 41 -22.39 -13.10 52.92
C VAL A 41 -22.69 -12.01 51.88
N LEU A 42 -23.36 -10.93 52.29
CA LEU A 42 -23.65 -9.80 51.39
C LEU A 42 -22.37 -9.11 50.86
N LEU A 43 -21.32 -9.05 51.69
CA LEU A 43 -20.04 -8.46 51.29
C LEU A 43 -19.30 -9.35 50.28
N GLU A 44 -19.34 -10.67 50.48
CA GLU A 44 -18.74 -11.66 49.58
C GLU A 44 -19.40 -11.65 48.20
N GLU A 45 -20.73 -11.57 48.14
CA GLU A 45 -21.48 -11.41 46.88
C GLU A 45 -21.11 -10.11 46.14
N LYS A 46 -20.96 -8.99 46.87
CA LYS A 46 -20.53 -7.71 46.28
C LYS A 46 -19.10 -7.78 45.74
N TYR A 47 -18.20 -8.44 46.46
CA TYR A 47 -16.81 -8.64 46.03
C TYR A 47 -16.76 -9.43 44.72
N LEU A 48 -17.46 -10.56 44.65
CA LEU A 48 -17.52 -11.40 43.44
C LEU A 48 -18.16 -10.67 42.25
N SER A 49 -19.16 -9.82 42.49
CA SER A 49 -19.76 -8.96 41.47
C SER A 49 -18.76 -7.94 40.91
N LEU A 50 -17.95 -7.31 41.77
CA LEU A 50 -16.92 -6.35 41.36
C LEU A 50 -15.81 -7.02 40.56
N GLU A 51 -15.35 -8.20 41.00
CA GLU A 51 -14.30 -8.95 40.31
C GLU A 51 -14.71 -9.31 38.89
N ASN A 52 -15.96 -9.76 38.69
CA ASN A 52 -16.53 -9.99 37.37
C ASN A 52 -16.61 -8.72 36.51
N LYS A 53 -16.97 -7.57 37.09
CA LYS A 53 -16.98 -6.28 36.36
C LYS A 53 -15.58 -5.86 35.92
N ILE A 54 -14.55 -6.04 36.77
CA ILE A 54 -13.15 -5.75 36.44
C ILE A 54 -12.67 -6.63 35.29
N LYS A 55 -12.99 -7.93 35.32
CA LYS A 55 -12.65 -8.86 34.23
C LYS A 55 -13.24 -8.43 32.90
N ILE A 56 -14.54 -8.09 32.87
CA ILE A 56 -15.23 -7.61 31.66
C ILE A 56 -14.61 -6.30 31.15
N MET A 57 -14.32 -5.34 32.04
CA MET A 57 -13.67 -4.07 31.64
C MET A 57 -12.29 -4.30 31.01
N ASN A 58 -11.49 -5.23 31.54
CA ASN A 58 -10.18 -5.56 30.99
C ASN A 58 -10.28 -6.23 29.61
N GLU A 59 -11.22 -7.15 29.43
CA GLU A 59 -11.48 -7.80 28.14
C GLU A 59 -11.94 -6.77 27.08
N ILE A 60 -12.84 -5.85 27.44
CA ILE A 60 -13.28 -4.76 26.56
C ILE A 60 -12.12 -3.81 26.24
N GLY A 61 -11.32 -3.43 27.24
CA GLY A 61 -10.16 -2.55 27.07
C GLY A 61 -9.11 -3.13 26.12
N LEU A 62 -8.81 -4.43 26.25
CA LEU A 62 -7.92 -5.16 25.35
C LEU A 62 -8.50 -5.27 23.93
N LYS A 63 -9.79 -5.58 23.80
CA LYS A 63 -10.47 -5.65 22.50
C LYS A 63 -10.45 -4.30 21.78
N ASN A 64 -10.75 -3.21 22.48
CA ASN A 64 -10.71 -1.86 21.91
C ASN A 64 -9.28 -1.43 21.52
N LYS A 65 -8.26 -1.76 22.33
CA LYS A 65 -6.86 -1.52 21.97
C LYS A 65 -6.44 -2.32 20.73
N TRP A 66 -6.85 -3.58 20.64
CA TRP A 66 -6.58 -4.43 19.48
C TRP A 66 -7.30 -3.94 18.24
N GLU A 67 -8.58 -3.57 18.34
CA GLU A 67 -9.36 -3.01 17.23
C GLU A 67 -8.81 -1.67 16.76
N ASN A 68 -8.41 -0.78 17.66
CA ASN A 68 -7.74 0.48 17.29
C ASN A 68 -6.37 0.23 16.67
N GLY A 69 -5.55 -0.66 17.25
CA GLY A 69 -4.26 -1.04 16.68
C GLY A 69 -4.40 -1.68 15.30
N MET A 70 -5.41 -2.53 15.10
CA MET A 70 -5.74 -3.14 13.82
C MET A 70 -6.33 -2.14 12.83
N LYS A 71 -7.09 -1.14 13.30
CA LYS A 71 -7.58 -0.05 12.44
C LYS A 71 -6.41 0.80 11.96
N THR A 72 -5.49 1.19 12.84
CA THR A 72 -4.24 1.86 12.49
C THR A 72 -3.39 1.00 11.55
N LEU A 73 -3.28 -0.31 11.77
CA LEU A 73 -2.56 -1.23 10.88
C LEU A 73 -3.26 -1.42 9.51
N ARG A 74 -4.59 -1.36 9.45
CA ARG A 74 -5.37 -1.41 8.19
C ARG A 74 -5.33 -0.09 7.45
N GLU A 75 -5.18 1.03 8.15
CA GLU A 75 -4.87 2.34 7.56
C GLU A 75 -3.42 2.38 7.08
N LEU A 76 -2.52 1.65 7.74
CA LEU A 76 -1.17 1.31 7.29
C LEU A 76 -1.16 0.15 6.28
N VAL A 77 -2.13 0.07 5.35
CA VAL A 77 -1.89 -0.66 4.09
C VAL A 77 -0.77 0.09 3.38
N ILE A 78 0.46 -0.26 3.75
CA ILE A 78 1.68 0.31 3.21
C ILE A 78 1.79 -0.26 1.81
N GLU A 79 1.66 0.60 0.81
CA GLU A 79 2.13 0.25 -0.51
C GLU A 79 3.63 0.04 -0.42
N CYS A 80 4.04 -1.21 -0.61
CA CYS A 80 5.45 -1.55 -0.65
C CYS A 80 5.95 -1.19 -2.04
N PHE A 81 6.69 -0.09 -2.15
CA PHE A 81 7.47 0.16 -3.35
C PHE A 81 8.44 -1.01 -3.56
N VAL A 82 8.30 -1.68 -4.70
CA VAL A 82 9.17 -2.79 -5.09
C VAL A 82 10.25 -2.22 -5.98
N GLN A 83 11.42 -1.97 -5.39
CA GLN A 83 12.58 -1.56 -6.16
C GLN A 83 13.05 -2.72 -7.04
N ASN A 84 12.92 -2.54 -8.36
CA ASN A 84 13.41 -3.50 -9.35
C ASN A 84 14.48 -2.82 -10.20
N LYS A 85 15.76 -3.13 -9.92
CA LYS A 85 16.86 -2.56 -10.69
C LYS A 85 16.69 -2.90 -12.16
N ASN A 86 16.61 -1.88 -13.00
CA ASN A 86 16.26 -2.05 -14.40
C ASN A 86 16.96 -1.02 -15.30
N LYS A 87 16.95 -1.31 -16.60
CA LYS A 87 17.45 -0.42 -17.66
C LYS A 87 16.75 -0.72 -18.97
N PHE A 88 16.69 0.25 -19.87
CA PHE A 88 16.30 -0.01 -21.25
C PHE A 88 17.42 -0.75 -21.98
N LYS A 89 17.07 -1.84 -22.67
CA LYS A 89 18.07 -2.71 -23.30
C LYS A 89 17.74 -3.05 -24.74
N TYR A 90 16.47 -3.24 -25.06
CA TYR A 90 16.07 -3.69 -26.39
C TYR A 90 15.45 -2.52 -27.15
N ILE A 91 15.99 -2.23 -28.32
CA ILE A 91 15.38 -1.34 -29.29
C ILE A 91 14.67 -2.24 -30.31
N ALA A 92 13.37 -2.09 -30.44
CA ALA A 92 12.60 -2.61 -31.55
C ALA A 92 12.09 -1.44 -32.39
N PHE A 93 12.07 -1.61 -33.70
CA PHE A 93 11.25 -0.76 -34.54
C PHE A 93 9.94 -1.51 -34.75
N ASP A 94 8.82 -0.84 -34.49
CA ASP A 94 7.49 -1.43 -34.29
C ASP A 94 7.20 -2.60 -35.25
N TRP A 95 6.88 -3.78 -34.72
CA TRP A 95 6.66 -4.99 -35.52
C TRP A 95 5.33 -4.92 -36.29
N PHE A 96 4.41 -4.04 -35.89
CA PHE A 96 3.12 -3.86 -36.54
C PHE A 96 3.15 -2.89 -37.71
N ASP A 97 4.22 -2.11 -37.85
CA ASP A 97 4.40 -1.22 -38.99
C ASP A 97 5.62 -1.68 -39.77
N VAL A 98 5.39 -2.47 -40.81
CA VAL A 98 6.42 -2.90 -41.78
C VAL A 98 7.21 -1.71 -42.37
N ASN A 99 6.70 -0.48 -42.21
CA ASN A 99 7.39 0.75 -42.60
C ASN A 99 8.21 1.41 -41.47
N CYS A 100 8.18 0.91 -40.23
CA CYS A 100 8.89 1.47 -39.08
C CYS A 100 10.33 0.96 -38.93
N ALA A 101 10.71 -0.16 -39.56
CA ALA A 101 12.10 -0.61 -39.55
C ALA A 101 13.01 0.47 -40.16
N CYS A 102 13.83 1.15 -39.35
CA CYS A 102 14.95 1.95 -39.88
C CYS A 102 15.97 0.96 -40.44
N CYS A 103 15.70 0.51 -41.65
CA CYS A 103 16.37 -0.61 -42.31
C CYS A 103 16.18 -1.93 -41.55
N GLN A 104 16.29 -3.05 -42.25
CA GLN A 104 16.40 -4.37 -41.63
C GLN A 104 17.54 -4.34 -40.57
N TYR A 105 17.55 -5.27 -39.58
CA TYR A 105 18.43 -5.39 -38.39
C TYR A 105 19.93 -4.98 -38.49
N ILE A 106 20.42 -4.67 -39.68
CA ILE A 106 21.75 -4.27 -40.10
C ILE A 106 22.15 -2.84 -39.62
N CYS A 107 21.19 -1.95 -39.31
CA CYS A 107 21.52 -0.53 -39.07
C CYS A 107 21.81 -0.11 -37.61
N ILE A 108 21.49 -0.94 -36.62
CA ILE A 108 21.87 -0.68 -35.23
C ILE A 108 22.83 -1.77 -34.79
N ASN A 109 24.08 -1.40 -34.55
CA ASN A 109 25.04 -2.29 -33.91
C ASN A 109 24.59 -2.54 -32.46
N THR A 110 23.98 -3.70 -32.20
CA THR A 110 23.50 -4.07 -30.86
C THR A 110 24.61 -4.32 -29.84
N HIS A 111 25.84 -4.50 -30.31
CA HIS A 111 27.03 -4.68 -29.47
C HIS A 111 27.68 -3.35 -29.09
N ASN A 112 27.42 -2.31 -29.89
CA ASN A 112 27.85 -0.94 -29.63
C ASN A 112 26.81 0.01 -30.28
N PRO A 113 25.76 0.47 -29.56
CA PRO A 113 24.54 1.09 -30.09
C PRO A 113 24.73 2.47 -30.75
N CYS A 114 25.91 2.73 -31.32
CA CYS A 114 26.24 3.86 -32.15
C CYS A 114 26.07 3.43 -33.62
N GLY A 115 24.89 3.63 -34.21
CA GLY A 115 24.63 3.32 -35.62
C GLY A 115 23.92 4.47 -36.32
N VAL A 116 24.60 5.11 -37.27
CA VAL A 116 23.94 6.01 -38.23
C VAL A 116 23.12 5.12 -39.16
N CYS A 117 21.81 5.33 -39.25
CA CYS A 117 20.97 4.62 -40.22
C CYS A 117 21.52 4.96 -41.64
N ILE A 118 21.92 3.94 -42.40
CA ILE A 118 22.68 4.10 -43.67
C ILE A 118 21.96 4.96 -44.73
N ASN A 119 20.65 5.14 -44.60
CA ASN A 119 19.80 5.93 -45.49
C ASN A 119 19.53 7.35 -44.96
N GLY A 120 20.28 7.82 -43.95
CA GLY A 120 20.11 9.15 -43.38
C GLY A 120 18.83 9.35 -42.56
N ASN A 121 18.16 8.29 -42.13
CA ASN A 121 16.96 8.36 -41.29
C ASN A 121 17.32 8.60 -39.81
N GLY A 122 16.40 9.19 -39.04
CA GLY A 122 16.58 9.42 -37.60
C GLY A 122 16.69 8.10 -36.82
N PHE A 123 17.54 8.07 -35.80
CA PHE A 123 17.83 6.87 -35.01
C PHE A 123 17.98 7.19 -33.52
N VAL A 124 18.01 6.15 -32.68
CA VAL A 124 18.22 6.27 -31.23
C VAL A 124 19.49 5.54 -30.80
N ASN A 125 20.18 6.09 -29.82
CA ASN A 125 21.32 5.46 -29.16
C ASN A 125 21.03 5.29 -27.66
N LEU A 126 21.29 4.10 -27.13
CA LEU A 126 21.26 3.82 -25.69
C LEU A 126 22.62 4.20 -25.10
N ILE A 127 22.66 5.28 -24.34
CA ILE A 127 23.86 5.80 -23.72
C ILE A 127 23.85 5.45 -22.22
N ASN A 128 24.94 4.85 -21.73
CA ASN A 128 25.22 4.64 -20.31
C ASN A 128 24.06 4.04 -19.50
N ASP A 129 23.50 2.92 -19.97
CA ASP A 129 22.52 2.10 -19.21
C ASP A 129 21.24 2.81 -18.73
N GLY A 130 20.96 4.04 -19.18
CA GLY A 130 19.81 4.79 -18.67
C GLY A 130 19.47 6.09 -19.39
N ASN A 131 20.23 6.49 -20.42
CA ASN A 131 19.90 7.64 -21.26
C ASN A 131 19.67 7.18 -22.70
N ILE A 132 18.73 7.81 -23.38
CA ILE A 132 18.40 7.53 -24.77
C ILE A 132 18.57 8.83 -25.53
N LYS A 133 19.49 8.87 -26.48
CA LYS A 133 19.70 10.05 -27.32
C LYS A 133 19.09 9.82 -28.69
N TYR A 134 18.23 10.75 -29.10
CA TYR A 134 17.71 10.78 -30.46
C TYR A 134 18.64 11.56 -31.37
N PHE A 135 18.93 11.01 -32.54
CA PHE A 135 19.66 11.65 -33.60
C PHE A 135 18.72 11.85 -34.77
N ARG A 136 18.53 13.11 -35.17
CA ARG A 136 17.67 13.47 -36.30
C ARG A 136 18.31 13.02 -37.61
N GLY A 137 17.45 12.61 -38.52
CA GLY A 137 17.82 12.33 -39.90
C GLY A 137 16.97 13.14 -40.88
N ILE A 138 17.15 12.85 -42.17
CA ILE A 138 16.34 13.33 -43.28
C ILE A 138 14.88 12.92 -43.07
N VAL A 139 14.63 11.66 -42.71
CA VAL A 139 13.32 11.16 -42.31
C VAL A 139 13.38 10.62 -40.88
N ASN A 140 12.64 11.25 -39.96
CA ASN A 140 12.60 10.84 -38.57
C ASN A 140 11.66 9.64 -38.39
N LYS A 141 12.17 8.56 -37.79
CA LYS A 141 11.39 7.35 -37.47
C LYS A 141 11.15 7.23 -35.97
N THR A 142 10.06 6.56 -35.63
CA THR A 142 9.71 6.20 -34.25
C THR A 142 10.49 4.97 -33.83
N ALA A 143 11.10 4.99 -32.65
CA ALA A 143 11.74 3.84 -32.03
C ALA A 143 10.89 3.33 -30.86
N CYS A 144 10.75 2.02 -30.72
CA CYS A 144 10.20 1.37 -29.54
C CYS A 144 11.35 0.81 -28.70
N ILE A 145 11.31 1.03 -27.39
CA ILE A 145 12.40 0.64 -26.49
C ILE A 145 11.79 -0.02 -25.27
N THR A 146 12.24 -1.24 -24.96
CA THR A 146 11.73 -2.04 -23.85
C THR A 146 12.78 -2.32 -22.80
N ALA A 147 12.33 -2.37 -21.55
CA ALA A 147 13.19 -2.61 -20.41
C ALA A 147 13.76 -4.03 -20.41
N GLN A 148 14.93 -4.19 -19.79
CA GLN A 148 15.59 -5.48 -19.65
C GLN A 148 14.77 -6.45 -18.80
N ASN A 149 14.23 -5.95 -17.69
CA ASN A 149 13.45 -6.71 -16.73
C ASN A 149 11.98 -6.28 -16.77
N SER A 150 11.09 -7.23 -16.54
CA SER A 150 9.68 -6.95 -16.31
C SER A 150 9.39 -6.66 -14.83
N PHE A 151 8.30 -5.95 -14.59
CA PHE A 151 7.65 -5.82 -13.30
C PHE A 151 6.85 -7.09 -13.05
N ASN A 152 7.46 -8.02 -12.31
CA ASN A 152 6.85 -9.29 -11.99
C ASN A 152 5.96 -9.16 -10.75
N LYS A 153 4.76 -9.73 -10.84
CA LYS A 153 3.85 -9.86 -9.72
C LYS A 153 4.58 -10.50 -8.54
N PRO A 154 4.61 -9.84 -7.38
CA PRO A 154 5.28 -10.40 -6.21
C PRO A 154 4.62 -11.71 -5.76
N LYS A 155 5.41 -12.58 -5.12
CA LYS A 155 4.93 -13.86 -4.62
C LYS A 155 3.83 -13.67 -3.57
N GLU A 156 2.93 -14.64 -3.50
CA GLU A 156 1.60 -14.55 -2.86
C GLU A 156 1.58 -14.32 -1.34
N TYR A 157 2.73 -14.34 -0.66
CA TYR A 157 2.81 -14.12 0.79
C TYR A 157 2.74 -12.65 1.20
N LEU A 158 2.58 -11.72 0.25
CA LEU A 158 2.46 -10.30 0.55
C LEU A 158 1.00 -9.90 0.79
N THR A 159 0.71 -9.48 2.01
CA THR A 159 -0.61 -8.93 2.40
C THR A 159 -0.82 -7.49 1.92
N ASN A 160 0.20 -6.88 1.33
CA ASN A 160 0.24 -5.47 0.97
C ASN A 160 0.15 -5.25 -0.54
N TYR A 161 -0.27 -4.05 -0.91
CA TYR A 161 -0.18 -3.57 -2.28
C TYR A 161 1.30 -3.43 -2.66
N SER A 162 1.63 -3.81 -3.89
CA SER A 162 3.00 -3.69 -4.41
C SER A 162 3.04 -2.69 -5.54
N LEU A 163 3.86 -1.66 -5.40
CA LEU A 163 4.03 -0.58 -6.37
C LEU A 163 5.34 -0.76 -7.14
N PHE A 164 5.26 -0.82 -8.46
CA PHE A 164 6.39 -0.64 -9.36
C PHE A 164 6.25 0.70 -10.06
N TYR A 165 7.35 1.42 -10.24
CA TYR A 165 7.31 2.76 -10.84
C TYR A 165 8.60 3.06 -11.59
N PHE A 166 8.47 3.76 -12.71
CA PHE A 166 9.58 4.38 -13.42
C PHE A 166 9.16 5.72 -13.99
N GLU A 167 10.13 6.60 -14.22
CA GLU A 167 9.92 7.88 -14.88
C GLU A 167 10.98 8.14 -15.96
N ILE A 168 10.62 8.99 -16.91
CA ILE A 168 11.45 9.45 -18.00
C ILE A 168 11.37 10.97 -18.05
N LYS A 169 12.53 11.63 -18.06
CA LYS A 169 12.64 13.06 -18.35
C LYS A 169 12.86 13.22 -19.85
N CYS A 170 11.97 13.97 -20.49
CA CYS A 170 11.98 14.16 -21.94
C CYS A 170 12.79 15.40 -22.33
N LYS A 171 13.55 15.29 -23.41
CA LYS A 171 14.17 16.43 -24.11
C LYS A 171 13.72 16.42 -25.57
N ILE A 172 13.06 17.48 -26.01
CA ILE A 172 12.58 17.66 -27.37
C ILE A 172 13.75 18.06 -28.27
N GLU A 173 14.02 17.26 -29.31
CA GLU A 173 15.14 17.48 -30.24
C GLU A 173 14.68 18.07 -31.59
N GLY A 174 13.36 18.14 -31.83
CA GLY A 174 12.80 18.70 -33.05
C GLY A 174 11.27 18.67 -33.10
N GLU A 175 10.74 19.18 -34.20
CA GLU A 175 9.30 19.18 -34.49
C GLU A 175 8.74 17.77 -34.73
N ASN A 176 7.40 17.65 -34.70
CA ASN A 176 6.68 16.39 -34.82
C ASN A 176 7.13 15.34 -33.80
N ASN A 177 7.52 15.82 -32.61
CA ASN A 177 7.87 14.99 -31.48
C ASN A 177 6.73 14.04 -31.10
N PHE A 178 7.10 12.82 -30.76
CA PHE A 178 6.19 11.78 -30.35
C PHE A 178 6.77 11.07 -29.13
N LEU A 179 5.94 10.86 -28.12
CA LEU A 179 6.31 10.13 -26.92
C LEU A 179 5.12 9.29 -26.45
N VAL A 180 5.37 8.01 -26.26
CA VAL A 180 4.48 7.08 -25.58
C VAL A 180 5.24 6.45 -24.44
N VAL A 181 4.63 6.37 -23.27
CA VAL A 181 5.15 5.68 -22.09
C VAL A 181 4.12 4.66 -21.61
N GLY A 182 4.55 3.46 -21.23
CA GLY A 182 3.59 2.47 -20.77
C GLY A 182 4.18 1.14 -20.35
N LEU A 183 3.27 0.18 -20.23
CA LEU A 183 3.52 -1.18 -19.82
C LEU A 183 2.88 -2.13 -20.82
N GLN A 184 3.62 -3.19 -21.16
CA GLN A 184 3.12 -4.27 -22.01
C GLN A 184 3.06 -5.57 -21.21
N ASN A 185 1.94 -6.28 -21.24
CA ASN A 185 1.86 -7.62 -20.67
C ASN A 185 2.83 -8.55 -21.41
N ALA A 186 3.72 -9.20 -20.66
CA ALA A 186 4.77 -10.04 -21.25
C ALA A 186 4.22 -11.22 -22.06
N LEU A 187 3.07 -11.76 -21.67
CA LEU A 187 2.42 -12.93 -22.26
C LEU A 187 1.48 -12.54 -23.41
N THR A 188 0.46 -11.72 -23.12
CA THR A 188 -0.61 -11.40 -24.08
C THR A 188 -0.25 -10.29 -25.05
N LYS A 189 0.84 -9.56 -24.78
CA LYS A 189 1.29 -8.38 -25.53
C LYS A 189 0.31 -7.21 -25.50
N SER A 190 -0.76 -7.30 -24.69
CA SER A 190 -1.64 -6.17 -24.39
C SER A 190 -0.83 -5.01 -23.81
N SER A 191 -1.23 -3.78 -24.10
CA SER A 191 -0.51 -2.60 -23.61
C SER A 191 -1.45 -1.59 -22.98
N THR A 192 -0.96 -0.98 -21.91
CA THR A 192 -1.57 0.17 -21.26
C THR A 192 -0.56 1.30 -21.30
N ARG A 193 -0.93 2.40 -21.97
CA ARG A 193 0.04 3.41 -22.39
C ARG A 193 -0.55 4.81 -22.41
N TYR A 194 0.29 5.78 -22.12
CA TYR A 194 0.00 7.19 -22.27
C TYR A 194 0.72 7.75 -23.50
N ASN A 195 -0.01 8.45 -24.37
CA ASN A 195 0.52 9.16 -25.54
C ASN A 195 0.50 10.66 -25.27
N ALA A 196 1.68 11.26 -25.12
CA ALA A 196 1.83 12.67 -24.77
C ALA A 196 1.37 13.62 -25.89
N ARG A 197 1.52 13.20 -27.16
CA ARG A 197 1.10 14.01 -28.32
C ARG A 197 -0.42 14.03 -28.47
N GLU A 198 -1.05 12.87 -28.32
CA GLU A 198 -2.52 12.74 -28.45
C GLU A 198 -3.26 13.13 -27.17
N VAL A 199 -2.56 13.24 -26.03
CA VAL A 199 -3.16 13.53 -24.73
C VAL A 199 -4.16 12.43 -24.33
N LYS A 200 -3.79 11.17 -24.61
CA LYS A 200 -4.65 10.01 -24.44
C LYS A 200 -3.98 8.90 -23.66
N ILE A 201 -4.76 8.25 -22.80
CA ILE A 201 -4.42 6.95 -22.23
C ILE A 201 -5.12 5.88 -23.07
N LYS A 202 -4.42 4.80 -23.42
CA LYS A 202 -4.98 3.65 -24.12
C LYS A 202 -4.79 2.38 -23.30
N ASN A 203 -5.82 1.54 -23.25
CA ASN A 203 -5.82 0.23 -22.59
C ASN A 203 -6.37 -0.81 -23.56
N GLY A 204 -5.49 -1.48 -24.30
CA GLY A 204 -5.92 -2.29 -25.45
C GLY A 204 -6.65 -1.42 -26.49
N PHE A 205 -7.94 -1.68 -26.70
CA PHE A 205 -8.79 -0.94 -27.64
C PHE A 205 -9.51 0.27 -27.02
N GLU A 206 -9.46 0.42 -25.69
CA GLU A 206 -10.09 1.54 -25.00
C GLU A 206 -9.18 2.78 -25.04
N GLU A 207 -9.78 3.96 -25.22
CA GLU A 207 -9.08 5.25 -25.21
C GLU A 207 -9.76 6.23 -24.25
N PHE A 208 -8.95 6.96 -23.47
CA PHE A 208 -9.40 7.95 -22.50
C PHE A 208 -8.69 9.28 -22.76
N ASN A 209 -9.46 10.33 -23.02
CA ASN A 209 -8.94 11.68 -23.22
C ASN A 209 -8.64 12.35 -21.87
N LEU A 210 -7.53 13.08 -21.78
CA LEU A 210 -7.24 13.94 -20.63
C LEU A 210 -7.69 15.37 -20.93
N SER A 211 -8.33 16.03 -19.95
CA SER A 211 -8.99 17.34 -20.15
C SER A 211 -8.04 18.54 -20.13
N THR A 212 -6.85 18.41 -19.54
CA THR A 212 -5.88 19.50 -19.39
C THR A 212 -4.47 18.93 -19.40
N PHE A 213 -3.72 19.18 -20.48
CA PHE A 213 -2.34 18.72 -20.57
C PHE A 213 -1.57 19.53 -21.61
N SER A 214 -0.33 19.88 -21.26
CA SER A 214 0.66 20.42 -22.17
C SER A 214 1.94 19.60 -22.03
N TRP A 215 2.53 19.18 -23.13
CA TRP A 215 3.86 18.55 -23.15
C TRP A 215 4.90 19.60 -23.52
N ASN A 216 5.83 19.84 -22.60
CA ASN A 216 6.93 20.77 -22.75
C ASN A 216 8.29 20.06 -22.75
N ASP A 217 9.31 20.77 -23.23
CA ASP A 217 10.69 20.33 -23.09
C ASP A 217 11.07 20.23 -21.60
N GLY A 218 11.76 19.16 -21.23
CA GLY A 218 12.17 18.90 -19.84
C GLY A 218 11.12 18.22 -18.96
N ASP A 219 9.88 18.02 -19.44
CA ASP A 219 8.83 17.35 -18.68
C ASP A 219 9.22 15.92 -18.28
N ILE A 220 8.76 15.51 -17.08
CA ILE A 220 8.99 14.18 -16.52
C ILE A 220 7.69 13.39 -16.58
N PHE A 221 7.70 12.26 -17.29
CA PHE A 221 6.57 11.34 -17.38
C PHE A 221 6.85 10.08 -16.59
N GLY A 222 5.89 9.64 -15.79
CA GLY A 222 6.02 8.41 -15.02
C GLY A 222 4.88 7.43 -15.27
N CYS A 223 5.15 6.16 -14.98
CA CYS A 223 4.20 5.08 -15.10
C CYS A 223 4.33 4.15 -13.90
N GLY A 224 3.24 4.04 -13.14
CA GLY A 224 3.13 3.18 -11.98
C GLY A 224 2.25 1.97 -12.25
N LEU A 225 2.69 0.80 -11.79
CA LEU A 225 1.91 -0.43 -11.75
C LEU A 225 1.67 -0.84 -10.32
N VAL A 226 0.42 -1.12 -9.98
CA VAL A 226 0.05 -1.57 -8.64
C VAL A 226 -0.56 -2.96 -8.70
N TYR A 227 0.05 -3.89 -7.97
CA TYR A 227 -0.52 -5.21 -7.71
C TYR A 227 -1.27 -5.21 -6.38
N PRO A 228 -2.56 -5.56 -6.37
CA PRO A 228 -3.29 -5.74 -5.13
C PRO A 228 -2.90 -7.06 -4.43
N PRO A 229 -3.02 -7.14 -3.10
CA PRO A 229 -2.64 -8.35 -2.34
C PRO A 229 -3.58 -9.53 -2.57
N LYS A 230 -4.83 -9.30 -2.96
CA LYS A 230 -5.82 -10.35 -3.18
C LYS A 230 -5.74 -10.88 -4.61
N LYS A 231 -5.68 -12.21 -4.77
CA LYS A 231 -5.64 -12.89 -6.09
C LYS A 231 -6.75 -12.46 -7.04
N ASN A 232 -7.94 -12.16 -6.52
CA ASN A 232 -9.13 -11.86 -7.33
C ASN A 232 -9.26 -10.37 -7.70
N LYS A 233 -8.32 -9.51 -7.26
CA LYS A 233 -8.30 -8.10 -7.66
C LYS A 233 -7.35 -7.94 -8.85
N LEU A 234 -7.78 -7.15 -9.83
CA LEU A 234 -6.99 -6.83 -11.00
C LEU A 234 -5.91 -5.78 -10.65
N PRO A 235 -4.70 -5.89 -11.21
CA PRO A 235 -3.71 -4.83 -11.14
C PRO A 235 -4.24 -3.56 -11.84
N TYR A 236 -3.65 -2.43 -11.49
CA TYR A 236 -3.97 -1.16 -12.14
C TYR A 236 -2.72 -0.36 -12.46
N VAL A 237 -2.84 0.53 -13.44
CA VAL A 237 -1.78 1.42 -13.90
C VAL A 237 -2.20 2.86 -13.69
N PHE A 238 -1.26 3.71 -13.31
CA PHE A 238 -1.46 5.15 -13.31
C PHE A 238 -0.28 5.83 -13.98
N PHE A 239 -0.52 7.04 -14.48
CA PHE A 239 0.49 7.86 -15.12
C PHE A 239 0.70 9.14 -14.33
N THR A 240 1.91 9.68 -14.42
CA THR A 240 2.25 10.95 -13.78
C THR A 240 2.93 11.88 -14.77
N GLN A 241 2.77 13.19 -14.58
CA GLN A 241 3.57 14.23 -15.21
C GLN A 241 4.10 15.16 -14.13
N ASN A 242 5.40 15.45 -14.14
CA ASN A 242 6.06 16.36 -13.21
C ASN A 242 5.69 16.08 -11.74
N GLY A 243 5.70 14.79 -11.38
CA GLY A 243 5.43 14.32 -10.03
C GLY A 243 3.96 14.35 -9.59
N LYS A 244 3.01 14.56 -10.51
CA LYS A 244 1.57 14.52 -10.22
C LYS A 244 0.86 13.48 -11.07
N ILE A 245 -0.08 12.75 -10.50
CA ILE A 245 -0.95 11.82 -11.24
C ILE A 245 -1.75 12.60 -12.28
N ILE A 246 -1.81 12.08 -13.50
CA ILE A 246 -2.63 12.62 -14.59
C ILE A 246 -3.79 11.67 -14.90
N GLY A 247 -4.99 12.22 -15.03
CA GLY A 247 -6.21 11.43 -15.22
C GLY A 247 -6.55 10.52 -14.02
N LYS A 248 -7.30 9.46 -14.30
CA LYS A 248 -7.61 8.37 -13.35
C LYS A 248 -6.72 7.16 -13.61
N ALA A 249 -6.68 6.25 -12.63
CA ALA A 249 -6.03 4.95 -12.83
C ALA A 249 -6.79 4.09 -13.85
N ILE A 250 -6.09 3.14 -14.44
CA ILE A 250 -6.61 2.18 -15.41
C ILE A 250 -6.60 0.81 -14.76
N LEU A 251 -7.77 0.23 -14.54
CA LEU A 251 -7.86 -1.17 -14.15
C LEU A 251 -7.45 -2.04 -15.33
N LEU A 252 -6.53 -2.97 -15.13
CA LEU A 252 -6.06 -3.82 -16.22
C LEU A 252 -7.06 -4.95 -16.48
N ASN A 253 -7.25 -5.30 -17.75
CA ASN A 253 -8.25 -6.30 -18.18
C ASN A 253 -7.90 -7.73 -17.76
N GLU A 254 -6.69 -7.94 -17.25
CA GLU A 254 -6.15 -9.24 -16.92
C GLU A 254 -5.25 -9.16 -15.70
N ASN A 255 -5.20 -10.26 -14.95
CA ASN A 255 -4.32 -10.40 -13.78
C ASN A 255 -2.93 -10.89 -14.22
N GLY A 256 -2.28 -10.12 -15.10
CA GLY A 256 -1.00 -10.47 -15.68
C GLY A 256 0.10 -10.61 -14.62
N ASN A 257 0.88 -11.69 -14.70
CA ASN A 257 1.99 -11.92 -13.76
C ASN A 257 3.22 -11.06 -14.04
N SER A 258 3.28 -10.40 -15.20
CA SER A 258 4.49 -9.72 -15.65
C SER A 258 4.17 -8.64 -16.68
N TYR A 259 4.64 -7.42 -16.43
CA TYR A 259 4.53 -6.30 -17.37
C TYR A 259 5.89 -5.71 -17.67
N ILE A 260 6.16 -5.41 -18.93
CA ILE A 260 7.43 -4.88 -19.43
C ILE A 260 7.27 -3.37 -19.63
N PRO A 261 8.04 -2.53 -18.91
CA PRO A 261 8.14 -1.11 -19.21
C PRO A 261 8.64 -0.86 -20.62
N TYR A 262 8.00 0.06 -21.32
CA TYR A 262 8.42 0.45 -22.66
C TYR A 262 8.11 1.91 -22.95
N VAL A 263 8.81 2.43 -23.96
CA VAL A 263 8.60 3.78 -24.51
C VAL A 263 8.62 3.73 -26.03
N HIS A 264 7.78 4.54 -26.68
CA HIS A 264 7.96 4.87 -28.10
C HIS A 264 8.36 6.33 -28.20
N LEU A 265 9.31 6.65 -29.06
CA LEU A 265 9.78 8.03 -29.20
C LEU A 265 10.20 8.38 -30.62
N GLN A 266 9.96 9.64 -30.99
CA GLN A 266 10.41 10.27 -32.24
C GLN A 266 10.80 11.71 -31.91
N CYS A 267 11.93 12.19 -32.43
CA CYS A 267 12.44 13.55 -32.19
C CYS A 267 12.59 13.91 -30.70
N CYS A 268 12.82 12.93 -29.81
CA CYS A 268 12.96 13.13 -28.36
C CYS A 268 14.10 12.29 -27.77
N SER A 269 14.97 12.91 -27.00
CA SER A 269 15.91 12.20 -26.11
C SER A 269 15.26 12.00 -24.74
N LEU A 270 15.64 10.94 -24.04
CA LEU A 270 15.10 10.58 -22.73
C LEU A 270 16.23 10.36 -21.71
N GLU A 271 16.04 10.85 -20.50
CA GLU A 271 16.78 10.42 -19.33
C GLU A 271 15.87 9.57 -18.46
N ILE A 272 16.29 8.37 -18.08
CA ILE A 272 15.42 7.40 -17.41
C ILE A 272 15.79 7.26 -15.94
N ASN A 273 14.77 7.02 -15.12
CA ASN A 273 14.89 6.66 -13.73
C ASN A 273 13.97 5.48 -13.41
N PHE A 274 14.57 4.30 -13.21
CA PHE A 274 13.89 3.10 -12.68
C PHE A 274 13.95 3.00 -11.15
N GLY A 275 14.44 4.04 -10.47
CA GLY A 275 14.67 4.03 -9.03
C GLY A 275 15.90 3.20 -8.65
N ASN A 276 16.90 3.08 -9.53
CA ASN A 276 18.12 2.32 -9.26
C ASN A 276 18.94 2.93 -8.10
N ASP A 277 18.91 4.26 -7.97
CA ASP A 277 19.52 5.03 -6.87
C ASP A 277 18.59 6.19 -6.48
N LEU A 278 17.68 5.93 -5.52
CA LEU A 278 16.74 6.94 -5.04
C LEU A 278 17.40 7.99 -4.13
N LYS A 279 18.63 7.77 -3.67
CA LYS A 279 19.32 8.72 -2.79
C LYS A 279 19.90 9.87 -3.61
N THR A 280 20.53 9.56 -4.74
CA THR A 280 21.14 10.57 -5.62
C THR A 280 20.21 11.02 -6.74
N LYS A 281 19.28 10.16 -7.16
CA LYS A 281 18.32 10.40 -8.24
C LYS A 281 16.90 10.01 -7.79
N PRO A 282 16.32 10.74 -6.83
CA PRO A 282 14.95 10.47 -6.39
C PRO A 282 13.96 10.64 -7.55
N PHE A 283 12.82 9.98 -7.44
CA PHE A 283 11.72 10.24 -8.36
C PHE A 283 11.19 11.67 -8.19
N CYS A 284 10.67 12.25 -9.27
CA CYS A 284 9.87 13.46 -9.20
C CYS A 284 8.53 13.19 -8.51
N TYR A 285 7.95 12.01 -8.73
CA TYR A 285 6.78 11.54 -8.01
C TYR A 285 7.13 11.04 -6.60
N ASP A 286 6.43 11.56 -5.59
CA ASP A 286 6.59 11.12 -4.20
C ASP A 286 5.84 9.81 -3.96
N ILE A 287 6.51 8.69 -4.26
CA ILE A 287 5.98 7.34 -4.07
C ILE A 287 5.61 7.03 -2.60
N SER A 288 6.15 7.76 -1.62
CA SER A 288 5.80 7.57 -0.20
C SER A 288 4.43 8.12 0.15
N LYS A 289 3.91 9.04 -0.68
CA LYS A 289 2.56 9.60 -0.57
C LYS A 289 1.55 8.88 -1.47
N ASN A 290 1.98 7.86 -2.20
CA ASN A 290 1.03 7.08 -2.99
C ASN A 290 0.05 6.40 -2.03
N SER A 291 -1.22 6.44 -2.41
CA SER A 291 -2.30 5.82 -1.66
C SER A 291 -3.14 5.02 -2.64
N VAL A 292 -3.78 3.96 -2.14
CA VAL A 292 -4.59 3.08 -2.97
C VAL A 292 -5.67 3.89 -3.68
N LEU A 293 -5.54 4.01 -4.99
CA LEU A 293 -6.47 4.78 -5.82
C LEU A 293 -7.84 4.10 -5.83
N LYS A 294 -8.88 4.92 -5.73
CA LYS A 294 -10.29 4.49 -5.69
C LYS A 294 -11.06 4.82 -6.96
N GLU A 295 -10.50 5.68 -7.79
CA GLU A 295 -11.12 6.12 -9.03
C GLU A 295 -10.36 5.54 -10.23
N PHE A 296 -11.13 4.90 -11.10
CA PHE A 296 -10.66 4.30 -12.34
C PHE A 296 -11.47 4.88 -13.50
N TYR A 297 -10.89 4.86 -14.70
CA TYR A 297 -11.67 5.06 -15.92
C TYR A 297 -12.60 3.87 -16.19
#